data_AF-A0A8J8YBY0-F1
#
_entry.id   AF-A0A8J8YBY0-F1
#
_cell.length_a   1.000
_cell.length_b   1.000
_cell.length_c   1.000
_cell.angle_alpha   90.00
_cell.angle_beta   90.00
_cell.angle_gamma   90.00
#
_symmetry.space_group_name_H-M   'P 1'
#
loop_
_entity.id
_entity.type
_entity.pdbx_description
1 polymer ?
#
loop_
_entity_poly.entity_id
_entity_poly.type
_entity_poly.pdbx_seq_one_letter_code
_entity_poly.pdbx_strand_id
1 'polypeptide(L)'
;MEAGPHPRPGHCCKPGGRLDMNHGFVHHIRRNQIARDDYDKKVKQAAKEKVRRRHTPAPTRPRKPDLQVYLPRHRDVSAHPLNPDYEESGESSSSGGSELEPSGHQLFCLEYEADSGEVTSVIVYQGDDPGKVSEEVSAHTPLDPPMREALKLRIQEEIAKRQSRH
;
A
#
# COMPACT_ATOMS: atom_id res chain seq x y z
N MET A 1 -7.86 53.38 -60.68
CA MET A 1 -8.89 52.87 -59.74
C MET A 1 -8.28 51.66 -59.07
N GLU A 2 -7.72 51.85 -57.87
CA GLU A 2 -6.95 50.81 -57.16
C GLU A 2 -7.84 50.25 -56.05
N ALA A 3 -8.18 48.97 -56.14
CA ALA A 3 -9.02 48.27 -55.18
C ALA A 3 -8.16 47.88 -53.96
N GLY A 4 -8.45 48.49 -52.81
CA GLY A 4 -7.77 48.19 -51.54
C GLY A 4 -8.03 46.76 -51.04
N PRO A 5 -7.12 46.18 -50.25
CA PRO A 5 -7.18 44.78 -49.85
C PRO A 5 -8.28 44.53 -48.81
N HIS A 6 -9.01 43.42 -49.01
CA HIS A 6 -10.04 42.94 -48.10
C HIS A 6 -9.45 42.52 -46.74
N PRO A 7 -10.11 42.84 -45.61
CA PRO A 7 -9.64 42.41 -44.29
C PRO A 7 -9.85 40.90 -44.12
N ARG A 8 -8.81 40.21 -43.64
CA ARG A 8 -8.88 38.79 -43.27
C ARG A 8 -9.82 38.61 -42.07
N PRO A 9 -10.55 37.47 -41.96
CA PRO A 9 -11.41 37.21 -40.83
C PRO A 9 -10.54 36.96 -39.58
N GLY A 10 -10.37 38.01 -38.78
CA GLY A 10 -9.78 37.90 -37.45
C GLY A 10 -10.69 37.02 -36.59
N HIS A 11 -10.13 35.96 -36.02
CA HIS A 11 -10.79 35.16 -35.00
C HIS A 11 -11.09 36.07 -33.82
N CYS A 12 -12.35 36.48 -33.72
CA CYS A 12 -12.83 37.36 -32.67
C CYS A 12 -12.84 36.58 -31.35
N CYS A 13 -11.77 36.70 -30.57
CA CYS A 13 -11.77 36.36 -29.16
C CYS A 13 -12.82 37.25 -28.48
N LYS A 14 -14.04 36.74 -28.28
CA LYS A 14 -15.09 37.48 -27.57
C LYS A 14 -14.62 37.74 -26.13
N PRO A 15 -14.74 38.98 -25.60
CA PRO A 15 -14.40 39.27 -24.23
C PRO A 15 -15.48 38.66 -23.32
N GLY A 16 -15.11 37.57 -22.65
CA GLY A 16 -15.98 36.87 -21.74
C GLY A 16 -15.56 35.43 -21.60
N GLY A 17 -14.46 35.17 -20.87
CA GLY A 17 -14.01 33.82 -20.48
C GLY A 17 -14.97 33.09 -19.54
N ARG A 18 -16.27 33.43 -19.58
CA ARG A 18 -17.32 32.75 -18.84
C ARG A 18 -17.73 31.53 -19.64
N LEU A 19 -17.52 30.38 -19.01
CA LEU A 19 -17.98 29.10 -19.51
C LEU A 19 -19.50 29.12 -19.73
N ASP A 20 -19.97 28.62 -20.88
CA ASP A 20 -21.39 28.45 -21.13
C ASP A 20 -21.96 27.36 -20.23
N MET A 21 -22.85 27.77 -19.32
CA MET A 21 -23.45 26.87 -18.33
C MET A 21 -24.55 25.97 -18.91
N ASN A 22 -25.05 26.27 -20.11
CA ASN A 22 -26.03 25.46 -20.84
C ASN A 22 -25.38 24.42 -21.75
N HIS A 23 -24.04 24.36 -21.76
CA HIS A 23 -23.31 23.40 -22.56
C HIS A 23 -23.38 21.99 -21.96
N GLY A 24 -23.50 20.96 -22.81
CA GLY A 24 -23.63 19.56 -22.38
C GLY A 24 -22.52 19.08 -21.45
N PHE A 25 -21.30 19.60 -21.60
CA PHE A 25 -20.16 19.34 -20.72
C PHE A 25 -20.38 19.84 -19.29
N VAL A 26 -20.92 21.05 -19.11
CA VAL A 26 -21.22 21.60 -17.77
C VAL A 26 -22.34 20.80 -17.11
N HIS A 27 -23.33 20.37 -17.89
CA HIS A 27 -24.37 19.45 -17.40
C HIS A 27 -23.79 18.11 -16.94
N HIS A 28 -22.75 17.59 -17.62
CA HIS A 28 -22.06 16.37 -17.20
C HIS A 28 -21.34 16.57 -15.86
N ILE A 29 -20.57 17.64 -15.71
CA ILE A 29 -19.88 17.96 -14.45
C ILE A 29 -20.88 18.06 -13.30
N ARG A 30 -22.00 18.79 -13.50
CA ARG A 30 -23.05 18.93 -12.48
C ARG A 30 -23.66 17.58 -12.09
N ARG A 31 -23.98 16.74 -13.07
CA ARG A 31 -24.52 15.38 -12.82
C ARG A 31 -23.50 14.50 -12.09
N ASN A 32 -22.23 14.60 -12.44
CA ASN A 32 -21.17 13.85 -11.79
C ASN A 32 -21.00 14.29 -10.32
N GLN A 33 -21.09 15.58 -10.02
CA GLN A 33 -21.04 16.09 -8.65
C GLN A 33 -22.19 15.52 -7.80
N ILE A 34 -23.42 15.53 -8.34
CA ILE A 34 -24.59 14.95 -7.66
C ILE A 34 -24.37 13.46 -7.40
N ALA A 35 -23.86 12.72 -8.38
CA ALA A 35 -23.59 11.30 -8.23
C ALA A 35 -22.54 11.01 -7.13
N ARG A 36 -21.48 11.83 -7.04
CA ARG A 36 -20.47 11.74 -5.97
C ARG A 36 -21.08 12.03 -4.60
N ASP A 37 -21.86 13.10 -4.49
CA ASP A 37 -22.48 13.50 -3.23
C ASP A 37 -23.49 12.45 -2.74
N ASP A 38 -24.27 11.84 -3.64
CA ASP A 38 -25.23 10.79 -3.29
C ASP A 38 -24.55 9.48 -2.92
N TYR A 39 -23.42 9.14 -3.55
CA TYR A 39 -22.59 8.04 -3.11
C TYR A 39 -22.06 8.27 -1.69
N ASP A 40 -21.48 9.43 -1.42
CA ASP A 40 -20.95 9.78 -0.10
C ASP A 40 -22.03 9.76 0.99
N LYS A 41 -23.24 10.26 0.69
CA LYS A 41 -24.39 10.16 1.60
C LYS A 41 -24.73 8.70 1.90
N LYS A 42 -24.80 7.82 0.89
CA LYS A 42 -25.08 6.38 1.07
C LYS A 42 -24.00 5.69 1.90
N VAL A 43 -22.73 5.97 1.64
CA VAL A 43 -21.60 5.42 2.41
C VAL A 43 -21.67 5.86 3.87
N LYS A 44 -21.92 7.16 4.14
CA LYS A 44 -22.08 7.68 5.51
C LYS A 44 -23.31 7.10 6.21
N GLN A 45 -24.43 6.93 5.50
CA GLN A 45 -25.64 6.31 6.03
C GLN A 45 -25.41 4.83 6.37
N ALA A 46 -24.81 4.06 5.47
CA ALA A 46 -24.45 2.66 5.72
C ALA A 46 -23.48 2.56 6.91
N ALA A 47 -22.54 3.49 7.03
CA ALA A 47 -21.64 3.57 8.18
C ALA A 47 -22.36 3.92 9.48
N LYS A 48 -23.38 4.79 9.45
CA LYS A 48 -24.20 5.11 10.61
C LYS A 48 -25.14 3.97 10.98
N GLU A 49 -25.69 3.24 10.01
CA GLU A 49 -26.56 2.09 10.26
C GLU A 49 -25.80 0.94 10.90
N LYS A 50 -24.61 0.58 10.38
CA LYS A 50 -23.78 -0.47 11.00
C LYS A 50 -23.34 -0.09 12.43
N VAL A 51 -23.14 1.19 12.71
CA VAL A 51 -22.88 1.69 14.07
C VAL A 51 -24.14 1.61 14.93
N ARG A 52 -25.32 1.98 14.42
CA ARG A 52 -26.59 1.92 15.14
C ARG A 52 -27.12 0.50 15.36
N ARG A 53 -26.77 -0.45 14.50
CA ARG A 53 -27.05 -1.90 14.66
C ARG A 53 -26.21 -2.54 15.78
N ARG A 54 -25.13 -1.89 16.24
CA ARG A 54 -24.39 -2.27 17.46
C ARG A 54 -25.04 -1.74 18.75
N HIS A 55 -26.37 -1.64 18.79
CA HIS A 55 -27.11 -1.25 19.99
C HIS A 55 -27.60 -2.48 20.77
N THR A 56 -26.71 -3.45 21.01
CA THR A 56 -26.86 -4.32 22.17
C THR A 56 -26.75 -3.42 23.42
N PRO A 57 -27.74 -3.40 24.33
CA PRO A 57 -27.60 -2.66 25.59
C PRO A 57 -26.33 -3.14 26.30
N ALA A 58 -25.60 -2.20 26.89
CA ALA A 58 -24.36 -2.52 27.61
C ALA A 58 -24.62 -3.63 28.64
N PRO A 59 -23.76 -4.66 28.71
CA PRO A 59 -23.95 -5.74 29.68
C PRO A 59 -23.96 -5.15 31.10
N THR A 60 -25.03 -5.42 31.85
CA THR A 60 -25.24 -5.00 33.26
C THR A 60 -24.23 -5.61 34.24
N ARG A 61 -23.26 -6.39 33.76
CA ARG A 61 -22.29 -7.07 34.62
C ARG A 61 -21.11 -6.15 34.89
N PRO A 62 -20.74 -5.90 36.16
CA PRO A 62 -19.49 -5.21 36.47
C PRO A 62 -18.33 -5.99 35.86
N ARG A 63 -17.48 -5.28 35.11
CA ARG A 63 -16.25 -5.86 34.56
C ARG A 63 -15.38 -6.29 35.72
N LYS A 64 -15.09 -7.59 35.82
CA LYS A 64 -14.04 -8.07 36.71
C LYS A 64 -12.75 -7.31 36.34
N PRO A 65 -12.03 -6.73 37.30
CA PRO A 65 -10.75 -6.11 37.00
C PRO A 65 -9.80 -7.15 36.40
N ASP A 66 -8.90 -6.70 35.53
CA ASP A 66 -7.93 -7.54 34.84
C ASP A 66 -7.13 -8.36 35.84
N LEU A 67 -7.18 -9.69 35.69
CA LEU A 67 -6.15 -10.56 36.23
C LEU A 67 -4.85 -10.15 35.54
N GLN A 68 -3.84 -9.70 36.29
CA GLN A 68 -2.50 -9.49 35.75
C GLN A 68 -1.91 -10.86 35.40
N VAL A 69 -2.09 -11.29 34.15
CA VAL A 69 -1.63 -12.58 33.63
C VAL A 69 -0.11 -12.62 33.43
N TYR A 70 0.55 -11.46 33.47
CA TYR A 70 1.98 -11.38 33.22
C TYR A 70 2.69 -10.52 34.27
N LEU A 71 3.54 -11.16 35.05
CA LEU A 71 4.58 -10.49 35.81
C LEU A 71 5.88 -10.65 35.02
N PRO A 72 6.44 -9.56 34.45
CA PRO A 72 7.74 -9.61 33.79
C PRO A 72 8.80 -10.15 34.76
N ARG A 73 9.59 -11.10 34.27
CA ARG A 73 10.67 -11.72 35.05
C ARG A 73 11.73 -10.66 35.37
N HIS A 74 11.85 -10.32 36.66
CA HIS A 74 12.91 -9.44 37.15
C HIS A 74 14.26 -10.13 36.88
N ARG A 75 15.15 -9.47 36.14
CA ARG A 75 16.52 -9.92 35.92
C ARG A 75 17.33 -9.59 37.17
N ASP A 76 17.23 -10.44 38.17
CA ASP A 76 18.15 -10.40 39.30
C ASP A 76 19.48 -11.00 38.80
N VAL A 77 20.41 -10.11 38.54
CA VAL A 77 21.83 -10.43 38.46
C VAL A 77 22.23 -10.97 39.82
N SER A 78 22.77 -12.20 39.84
CA SER A 78 23.59 -12.83 40.89
C SER A 78 22.96 -14.00 41.66
N ALA A 79 23.66 -15.15 41.50
CA ALA A 79 23.81 -16.30 42.41
C ALA A 79 22.79 -17.47 42.35
N HIS A 80 23.23 -18.52 41.66
CA HIS A 80 22.98 -19.97 41.85
C HIS A 80 22.94 -20.44 43.33
N PRO A 81 22.58 -21.71 43.67
CA PRO A 81 21.92 -22.80 42.92
C PRO A 81 20.84 -23.58 43.74
N LEU A 82 20.03 -24.43 43.09
CA LEU A 82 19.63 -25.76 43.61
C LEU A 82 18.95 -26.58 42.49
N ASN A 83 19.69 -27.57 42.00
CA ASN A 83 19.23 -28.75 41.24
C ASN A 83 18.59 -29.77 42.23
N PRO A 84 18.11 -30.95 41.81
CA PRO A 84 17.12 -31.25 40.76
C PRO A 84 16.15 -32.37 41.19
N ASP A 85 14.87 -32.34 40.80
CA ASP A 85 14.04 -33.56 40.83
C ASP A 85 12.84 -33.38 39.89
N TYR A 86 12.94 -33.90 38.67
CA TYR A 86 12.03 -34.92 38.15
C TYR A 86 12.44 -35.30 36.72
N GLU A 87 12.41 -36.60 36.50
CA GLU A 87 12.84 -37.39 35.36
C GLU A 87 12.15 -37.11 34.03
N GLU A 88 12.98 -37.13 32.99
CA GLU A 88 12.83 -37.92 31.76
C GLU A 88 11.53 -37.81 30.95
N SER A 89 11.64 -37.16 29.79
CA SER A 89 11.27 -37.79 28.51
C SER A 89 12.00 -37.07 27.39
N GLY A 90 13.08 -37.68 26.94
CA GLY A 90 13.76 -37.32 25.72
C GLY A 90 13.13 -38.01 24.51
N GLU A 91 12.92 -37.24 23.45
CA GLU A 91 13.25 -37.67 22.11
C GLU A 91 13.78 -36.48 21.29
N SER A 92 15.07 -36.57 20.97
CA SER A 92 15.80 -35.98 19.84
C SER A 92 15.00 -36.03 18.53
N SER A 93 15.23 -35.26 17.45
CA SER A 93 16.26 -34.30 17.03
C SER A 93 15.80 -33.67 15.70
N SER A 94 16.16 -32.40 15.49
CA SER A 94 16.74 -31.79 14.27
C SER A 94 16.31 -32.25 12.85
N SER A 95 15.76 -31.29 12.08
CA SER A 95 16.05 -31.01 10.65
C SER A 95 15.12 -29.87 10.21
N GLY A 96 15.49 -28.72 9.64
CA GLY A 96 16.75 -28.27 9.04
C GLY A 96 16.42 -27.46 7.78
N GLY A 97 16.55 -26.13 7.84
CA GLY A 97 16.70 -25.19 6.71
C GLY A 97 15.45 -24.97 5.82
N SER A 98 15.08 -23.78 5.38
CA SER A 98 15.69 -22.46 5.44
C SER A 98 14.58 -21.46 5.08
N GLU A 99 13.88 -20.89 6.05
CA GLU A 99 13.22 -19.61 5.82
C GLU A 99 14.25 -18.57 6.23
N LEU A 100 14.87 -17.96 5.21
CA LEU A 100 15.57 -16.70 5.37
C LEU A 100 14.56 -15.72 5.95
N GLU A 101 14.45 -15.66 7.28
CA GLU A 101 13.81 -14.54 7.97
C GLU A 101 14.49 -13.29 7.39
N PRO A 102 13.79 -12.48 6.59
CA PRO A 102 14.43 -11.37 5.92
C PRO A 102 14.77 -10.38 7.03
N SER A 103 16.05 -10.36 7.40
CA SER A 103 16.56 -9.64 8.55
C SER A 103 16.58 -8.12 8.36
N GLY A 104 15.75 -7.60 7.46
CA GLY A 104 15.70 -6.21 7.03
C GLY A 104 14.28 -5.65 7.03
N HIS A 105 14.16 -4.34 7.25
CA HIS A 105 12.89 -3.65 7.16
C HIS A 105 12.35 -3.74 5.72
N GLN A 106 11.13 -4.24 5.55
CA GLN A 106 10.45 -4.26 4.24
C GLN A 106 10.27 -2.83 3.72
N LEU A 107 10.69 -2.57 2.47
CA LEU A 107 10.57 -1.25 1.84
C LEU A 107 9.30 -1.14 0.98
N PHE A 108 9.04 -2.14 0.11
CA PHE A 108 7.89 -2.16 -0.79
C PHE A 108 7.59 -3.55 -1.37
N CYS A 109 6.40 -3.71 -1.93
CA CYS A 109 6.06 -4.81 -2.84
C CYS A 109 6.21 -4.30 -4.28
N LEU A 110 7.07 -4.94 -5.05
CA LEU A 110 7.24 -4.71 -6.48
C LEU A 110 6.24 -5.59 -7.22
N GLU A 111 5.38 -4.98 -8.02
CA GLU A 111 4.44 -5.68 -8.90
C GLU A 111 4.80 -5.36 -10.33
N TYR A 112 5.05 -6.39 -11.13
CA TYR A 112 5.33 -6.28 -12.55
C TYR A 112 4.22 -6.98 -13.33
N GLU A 113 3.53 -6.24 -14.20
CA GLU A 113 2.52 -6.77 -15.11
C GLU A 113 3.15 -6.94 -16.51
N ALA A 114 3.12 -8.17 -17.00
CA ALA A 114 3.60 -8.53 -18.32
C ALA A 114 2.58 -8.16 -19.41
N ASP A 115 3.02 -8.16 -20.68
CA ASP A 115 2.11 -8.01 -21.83
C ASP A 115 1.07 -9.14 -21.91
N SER A 116 1.35 -10.29 -21.29
CA SER A 116 0.40 -11.41 -21.13
C SER A 116 -0.70 -11.14 -20.09
N GLY A 117 -0.58 -10.08 -19.30
CA GLY A 117 -1.40 -9.79 -18.13
C GLY A 117 -1.01 -10.59 -16.89
N GLU A 118 0.08 -11.35 -16.93
CA GLU A 118 0.62 -12.03 -15.74
C GLU A 118 1.30 -11.03 -14.80
N VAL A 119 0.95 -11.10 -13.51
CA VAL A 119 1.50 -10.20 -12.49
C VAL A 119 2.48 -10.96 -11.60
N THR A 120 3.74 -10.53 -11.60
CA THR A 120 4.78 -11.04 -10.71
C THR A 120 4.93 -10.08 -9.52
N SER A 121 4.79 -10.59 -8.29
CA SER A 121 4.94 -9.81 -7.06
C SER A 121 6.19 -10.23 -6.29
N VAL A 122 7.08 -9.29 -5.96
CA VAL A 122 8.31 -9.52 -5.19
C VAL A 122 8.39 -8.53 -4.04
N ILE A 123 8.64 -9.01 -2.82
CA ILE A 123 8.82 -8.14 -1.65
C ILE A 123 10.28 -7.70 -1.60
N VAL A 124 10.52 -6.38 -1.57
CA VAL A 124 11.85 -5.78 -1.50
C VAL A 124 12.13 -5.28 -0.08
N TYR A 125 13.25 -5.74 0.47
CA TYR A 125 13.75 -5.41 1.80
C TYR A 125 14.90 -4.40 1.76
N GLN A 126 15.19 -3.84 2.93
CA GLN A 126 16.33 -2.95 3.12
C GLN A 126 17.64 -3.73 2.96
N GLY A 127 18.49 -3.30 2.02
CA GLY A 127 19.78 -3.92 1.75
C GLY A 127 19.74 -4.93 0.59
N ASP A 128 18.58 -5.17 -0.01
CA ASP A 128 18.47 -6.00 -1.19
C ASP A 128 19.25 -5.42 -2.37
N ASP A 129 19.88 -6.30 -3.15
CA ASP A 129 20.54 -5.92 -4.38
C ASP A 129 19.50 -5.73 -5.50
N PRO A 130 19.39 -4.53 -6.10
CA PRO A 130 18.47 -4.30 -7.21
C PRO A 130 18.73 -5.22 -8.41
N GLY A 131 19.98 -5.69 -8.58
CA GLY A 131 20.33 -6.68 -9.59
C GLY A 131 19.61 -8.01 -9.38
N LYS A 132 19.73 -8.58 -8.18
CA LYS A 132 19.05 -9.83 -7.80
C LYS A 132 17.53 -9.75 -7.90
N VAL A 133 16.93 -8.65 -7.40
CA VAL A 133 15.47 -8.46 -7.48
C VAL A 133 15.00 -8.40 -8.94
N SER A 134 15.76 -7.70 -9.80
CA SER A 134 15.43 -7.64 -11.23
C SER A 134 15.62 -8.99 -11.93
N GLU A 135 16.59 -9.80 -11.51
CA GLU A 135 16.82 -11.14 -12.04
C GLU A 135 15.70 -12.09 -11.63
N GLU A 136 15.24 -12.01 -10.38
CA GLU A 136 14.11 -12.77 -9.86
C GLU A 136 12.82 -12.48 -10.64
N VAL A 137 12.51 -11.20 -10.90
CA VAL A 137 11.37 -10.85 -11.77
C VAL A 137 11.57 -11.41 -13.18
N SER A 138 12.79 -11.39 -13.71
CA SER A 138 13.08 -11.91 -15.06
C SER A 138 12.98 -13.45 -15.17
N ALA A 139 13.10 -14.16 -14.04
CA ALA A 139 12.90 -15.61 -13.99
C ALA A 139 11.42 -15.99 -14.06
N HIS A 140 10.53 -15.14 -13.54
CA HIS A 140 9.09 -15.32 -13.61
C HIS A 140 8.50 -14.81 -14.92
N THR A 141 8.93 -13.63 -15.36
CA THR A 141 8.51 -13.05 -16.64
C THR A 141 9.73 -12.81 -17.53
N PRO A 142 9.80 -13.40 -18.74
CA PRO A 142 10.93 -13.16 -19.64
C PRO A 142 10.98 -11.68 -20.04
N LEU A 143 11.97 -10.96 -19.51
CA LEU A 143 12.24 -9.56 -19.84
C LEU A 143 13.41 -9.45 -20.81
N ASP A 144 13.27 -8.58 -21.82
CA ASP A 144 14.38 -8.23 -22.69
C ASP A 144 15.53 -7.59 -21.89
N PRO A 145 16.80 -7.78 -22.29
CA PRO A 145 17.96 -7.18 -21.62
C PRO A 145 17.83 -5.68 -21.29
N PRO A 146 17.40 -4.79 -22.21
CA PRO A 146 17.21 -3.37 -21.89
C PRO A 146 16.10 -3.12 -20.86
N MET A 147 15.02 -3.91 -20.88
CA MET A 147 13.92 -3.78 -19.93
C MET A 147 14.38 -4.18 -18.53
N ARG A 148 15.18 -5.24 -18.43
CA ARG A 148 15.80 -5.68 -17.18
C ARG A 148 16.74 -4.63 -16.60
N GLU A 149 17.56 -3.98 -17.44
CA GLU A 149 18.41 -2.87 -16.99
C GLU A 149 17.60 -1.67 -16.49
N ALA A 150 16.54 -1.29 -17.22
CA ALA A 150 15.64 -0.22 -16.80
C ALA A 150 14.94 -0.54 -15.47
N LEU A 151 14.47 -1.78 -15.29
CA LEU A 151 13.86 -2.26 -14.06
C LEU A 151 14.85 -2.19 -12.89
N LYS A 152 16.08 -2.64 -13.07
CA LYS A 152 17.14 -2.55 -12.07
C LYS A 152 17.39 -1.10 -11.62
N LEU A 153 17.53 -0.16 -12.57
CA LEU A 153 17.70 1.26 -12.24
C LEU A 153 16.50 1.79 -11.44
N ARG A 154 15.29 1.39 -11.85
CA ARG A 154 14.06 1.84 -11.18
C ARG A 154 13.96 1.33 -9.73
N ILE A 155 14.31 0.06 -9.51
CA ILE A 155 14.35 -0.55 -8.16
C ILE A 155 15.38 0.18 -7.31
N GLN A 156 16.58 0.46 -7.86
CA GLN A 156 17.63 1.18 -7.14
C GLN A 156 17.18 2.58 -6.70
N GLU A 157 16.52 3.34 -7.58
CA GLU A 157 15.96 4.66 -7.25
C GLU A 157 14.90 4.58 -6.13
N GLU A 158 13.98 3.61 -6.22
CA GLU A 158 12.92 3.46 -5.20
C GLU A 158 13.46 2.98 -3.86
N ILE A 159 14.49 2.11 -3.84
CA ILE A 159 15.19 1.72 -2.62
C ILE A 159 15.85 2.96 -1.98
N ALA A 160 16.65 3.72 -2.73
CA ALA A 160 17.35 4.90 -2.23
C ALA A 160 16.39 5.96 -1.66
N LYS A 161 15.26 6.20 -2.36
CA LYS A 161 14.23 7.16 -1.95
C LYS A 161 13.52 6.77 -0.66
N ARG A 162 13.39 5.48 -0.37
CA ARG A 162 12.75 4.98 0.86
C ARG A 162 13.74 4.90 2.01
N GLN A 163 15.01 4.65 1.71
CA GLN A 163 16.09 4.68 2.70
C GLN A 163 16.31 6.07 3.30
N SER A 164 16.14 7.16 2.53
CA SER A 164 16.35 8.53 3.03
C SER A 164 15.21 9.08 3.91
N ARG A 165 14.13 8.34 4.08
CA ARG A 165 12.92 8.78 4.81
C ARG A 165 12.86 8.30 6.26
N HIS A 166 13.90 7.60 6.72
CA HIS A 166 14.02 7.04 8.06
C HIS A 166 15.23 7.63 8.80
#